data_AF-A0A537IVG6-F1
#
_entry.id   AF-A0A537IVG6-F1
#
_cell.length_a   1.000
_cell.length_b   1.000
_cell.length_c   1.000
_cell.angle_alpha   90.00
_cell.angle_beta   90.00
_cell.angle_gamma   90.00
#
_symmetry.space_group_name_H-M   'P 1'
#
loop_
_entity.id
_entity.type
_entity.pdbx_description
1 polymer ?
#
loop_
_entity_poly.entity_id
_entity_poly.type
_entity_poly.pdbx_seq_one_letter_code
_entity_poly.pdbx_strand_id
1 'polypeptide(L)'
;MKKPFFAVIYLLFFVCSFAQSISQKMEKAYRQFEVDSQLRHAISSLYIINAKTGEVVFDRNSQVGLAPASTQKIVTAATAFELLGKNFRYKTEFIEQHRRLDIMGTGDPTLGSWRFSNTGETAVFDSVISKLRAKDILTIGDLRLYKTFDSKEIPSGWIYEDIGNYYGALTTDLNWHENQYNITFTPGKKVGDPAVISGVDSIYRYLFRTNMNVNECKTGPIGSGDNAYIYFIPNDRAILIQGTVPMGVDKFTISGADPNPVFSLGNAMVRYAALKGISILDVSVDDNFSKDDLFPKKNEYDPYSVISKAGLLYTHYSPSLDSIVYWFLQKSINLYGEALIKTFAYEKKGFGSTDSGVAIVKDFWKQKGLDDEELNIMDGSGLSPQNRVTTHAQVEILKYAKTREWFPYFYQALPTYNGMKMKSGSIRDVKGFCGYQRSTDGNEYIFSFLVNNYNGRSSMVVNKMYKVLDVLK
;
A
#
# COMPACT_ATOMS: atom_id res chain seq x y z
N MET A 1 -94.42 -17.92 16.28
CA MET A 1 -93.10 -17.45 16.72
C MET A 1 -92.05 -17.87 15.70
N LYS A 2 -91.52 -16.96 14.87
CA LYS A 2 -90.36 -17.19 13.99
C LYS A 2 -89.37 -16.05 14.24
N LYS A 3 -88.18 -16.37 14.76
CA LYS A 3 -87.06 -15.42 14.90
C LYS A 3 -86.19 -15.51 13.64
N PRO A 4 -85.76 -14.39 13.02
CA PRO A 4 -84.77 -14.44 11.97
C PRO A 4 -83.36 -14.52 12.57
N PHE A 5 -82.52 -15.37 12.01
CA PHE A 5 -81.12 -15.53 12.36
C PHE A 5 -80.30 -14.60 11.46
N PHE A 6 -79.75 -13.52 12.02
CA PHE A 6 -78.78 -12.67 11.31
C PHE A 6 -77.40 -13.31 11.41
N ALA A 7 -76.88 -13.82 10.29
CA ALA A 7 -75.50 -14.25 10.18
C ALA A 7 -74.62 -13.03 9.87
N VAL A 8 -73.78 -12.64 10.83
CA VAL A 8 -72.74 -11.62 10.64
C VAL A 8 -71.53 -12.29 10.02
N ILE A 9 -71.22 -11.97 8.77
CA ILE A 9 -69.99 -12.39 8.08
C ILE A 9 -68.88 -11.42 8.47
N TYR A 10 -67.89 -11.90 9.25
CA TYR A 10 -66.64 -11.18 9.49
C TYR A 10 -65.73 -11.34 8.26
N LEU A 11 -65.53 -10.26 7.51
CA LEU A 11 -64.54 -10.20 6.42
C LEU A 11 -63.15 -10.00 7.04
N LEU A 12 -62.36 -11.06 7.11
CA LEU A 12 -60.94 -10.99 7.47
C LEU A 12 -60.15 -10.36 6.31
N PHE A 13 -59.82 -9.08 6.42
CA PHE A 13 -58.83 -8.43 5.55
C PHE A 13 -57.44 -9.00 5.84
N PHE A 14 -56.98 -9.93 5.00
CA PHE A 14 -55.58 -10.34 4.95
C PHE A 14 -54.75 -9.18 4.39
N VAL A 15 -54.18 -8.37 5.27
CA VAL A 15 -53.14 -7.39 4.89
C VAL A 15 -51.84 -8.18 4.72
N CYS A 16 -51.54 -8.62 3.51
CA CYS A 16 -50.22 -9.12 3.14
C CYS A 16 -49.22 -7.97 3.28
N SER A 17 -48.53 -7.90 4.42
CA SER A 17 -47.39 -7.01 4.61
C SER A 17 -46.22 -7.57 3.80
N PHE A 18 -46.02 -7.07 2.57
CA PHE A 18 -44.84 -7.40 1.78
C PHE A 18 -43.60 -6.86 2.48
N ALA A 19 -42.70 -7.75 2.91
CA ALA A 19 -41.41 -7.35 3.45
C ALA A 19 -40.64 -6.55 2.39
N GLN A 20 -40.08 -5.41 2.78
CA GLN A 20 -39.32 -4.53 1.89
C GLN A 20 -38.12 -5.28 1.29
N SER A 21 -37.94 -5.19 -0.03
CA SER A 21 -36.80 -5.84 -0.71
C SER A 21 -35.47 -5.23 -0.30
N ILE A 22 -34.37 -5.98 -0.45
CA ILE A 22 -33.03 -5.48 -0.14
C ILE A 22 -32.70 -4.20 -0.91
N SER A 23 -33.03 -4.14 -2.21
CA SER A 23 -32.82 -2.96 -3.05
C SER A 23 -33.60 -1.75 -2.53
N GLN A 24 -34.85 -1.93 -2.07
CA GLN A 24 -35.64 -0.85 -1.48
C GLN A 24 -35.07 -0.37 -0.13
N LYS A 25 -34.51 -1.27 0.70
CA LYS A 25 -33.83 -0.91 1.96
C LYS A 25 -32.55 -0.13 1.67
N MET A 26 -31.75 -0.59 0.69
CA MET A 26 -30.54 0.09 0.23
C MET A 26 -30.86 1.49 -0.29
N GLU A 27 -31.89 1.63 -1.13
CA GLU A 27 -32.37 2.91 -1.65
C GLU A 27 -32.67 3.91 -0.52
N LYS A 28 -33.42 3.45 0.49
CA LYS A 28 -33.77 4.29 1.64
C LYS A 28 -32.53 4.71 2.44
N ALA A 29 -31.64 3.77 2.74
CA ALA A 29 -30.44 4.04 3.51
C ALA A 29 -29.48 4.97 2.77
N TYR A 30 -29.27 4.74 1.47
CA TYR A 30 -28.41 5.57 0.64
C TYR A 30 -28.97 6.98 0.46
N ARG A 31 -30.29 7.14 0.25
CA ARG A 31 -30.91 8.48 0.21
C ARG A 31 -30.69 9.28 1.50
N GLN A 32 -30.79 8.63 2.65
CA GLN A 32 -30.51 9.27 3.95
C GLN A 32 -29.04 9.68 4.07
N PHE A 33 -28.13 8.87 3.53
CA PHE A 33 -26.71 9.17 3.48
C PHE A 33 -26.42 10.36 2.55
N GLU A 34 -26.99 10.36 1.34
CA GLU A 34 -26.75 11.35 0.30
C GLU A 34 -27.17 12.78 0.70
N VAL A 35 -28.27 12.92 1.44
CA VAL A 35 -28.76 14.23 1.94
C VAL A 35 -28.08 14.68 3.24
N ASP A 36 -27.13 13.92 3.77
CA ASP A 36 -26.42 14.29 5.00
C ASP A 36 -25.55 15.55 4.78
N SER A 37 -25.51 16.41 5.81
CA SER A 37 -24.71 17.64 5.79
C SER A 37 -23.23 17.45 5.44
N GLN A 38 -22.62 16.29 5.77
CA GLN A 38 -21.24 15.98 5.42
C GLN A 38 -21.04 15.76 3.92
N LEU A 39 -22.10 15.47 3.18
CA LEU A 39 -22.07 15.20 1.75
C LEU A 39 -22.61 16.34 0.88
N ARG A 40 -22.97 17.48 1.48
CA ARG A 40 -23.55 18.63 0.77
C ARG A 40 -22.78 19.06 -0.49
N HIS A 41 -21.46 18.91 -0.48
CA HIS A 41 -20.57 19.21 -1.61
C HIS A 41 -19.68 18.01 -2.00
N ALA A 42 -20.02 16.83 -1.49
CA ALA A 42 -19.33 15.60 -1.79
C ALA A 42 -19.98 14.91 -2.99
N ILE A 43 -19.24 13.96 -3.57
CA ILE A 43 -19.80 12.94 -4.45
C ILE A 43 -19.62 11.58 -3.80
N SER A 44 -20.61 10.72 -3.95
CA SER A 44 -20.49 9.33 -3.52
C SER A 44 -20.98 8.39 -4.62
N SER A 45 -20.41 7.19 -4.62
CA SER A 45 -20.70 6.12 -5.56
C SER A 45 -20.80 4.82 -4.78
N LEU A 46 -21.85 4.05 -5.02
CA LEU A 46 -22.07 2.75 -4.39
C LEU A 46 -22.62 1.78 -5.42
N TYR A 47 -21.89 0.69 -5.64
CA TYR A 47 -22.30 -0.38 -6.53
C TYR A 47 -22.25 -1.71 -5.77
N ILE A 48 -23.33 -2.48 -5.86
CA ILE A 48 -23.52 -3.74 -5.15
C ILE A 48 -24.16 -4.75 -6.08
N ILE A 49 -23.57 -5.94 -6.15
CA ILE A 49 -24.13 -7.10 -6.85
C ILE A 49 -24.28 -8.28 -5.91
N ASN A 50 -25.21 -9.18 -6.24
CA ASN A 50 -25.24 -10.51 -5.66
C ASN A 50 -24.06 -11.33 -6.22
N ALA A 51 -23.21 -11.86 -5.34
CA ALA A 51 -21.97 -12.53 -5.71
C ALA A 51 -22.18 -13.85 -6.47
N LYS A 52 -23.36 -14.48 -6.32
CA LYS A 52 -23.69 -15.76 -6.96
C LYS A 52 -24.36 -15.57 -8.31
N THR A 53 -25.33 -14.66 -8.39
CA THR A 53 -26.11 -14.45 -9.62
C THR A 53 -25.52 -13.38 -10.53
N GLY A 54 -24.70 -12.48 -10.00
CA GLY A 54 -24.21 -11.29 -10.71
C GLY A 54 -25.26 -10.20 -10.87
N GLU A 55 -26.46 -10.37 -10.30
CA GLU A 55 -27.55 -9.40 -10.38
C GLU A 55 -27.21 -8.14 -9.59
N VAL A 56 -27.51 -6.97 -10.18
CA VAL A 56 -27.34 -5.67 -9.52
C VAL A 56 -28.37 -5.52 -8.41
N VAL A 57 -27.87 -5.39 -7.18
CA VAL A 57 -28.70 -5.14 -5.99
C VAL A 57 -28.93 -3.65 -5.81
N PHE A 58 -27.90 -2.85 -6.08
CA PHE A 58 -27.94 -1.40 -5.97
C PHE A 58 -26.86 -0.76 -6.85
N ASP A 59 -27.21 0.33 -7.53
CA ASP A 59 -26.28 1.14 -8.32
C ASP A 59 -26.57 2.62 -8.14
N ARG A 60 -25.59 3.36 -7.63
CA ARG A 60 -25.53 4.81 -7.73
C ARG A 60 -24.15 5.25 -8.17
N ASN A 61 -24.10 6.01 -9.27
CA ASN A 61 -22.89 6.60 -9.83
C ASN A 61 -21.80 5.55 -10.07
N SER A 62 -22.16 4.30 -10.40
CA SER A 62 -21.19 3.20 -10.50
C SER A 62 -20.11 3.45 -11.54
N GLN A 63 -20.44 4.20 -12.59
CA GLN A 63 -19.63 4.58 -13.73
C GLN A 63 -18.85 5.90 -13.54
N VAL A 64 -18.99 6.57 -12.39
CA VAL A 64 -18.26 7.83 -12.13
C VAL A 64 -16.89 7.51 -11.56
N GLY A 65 -15.83 7.93 -12.25
CA GLY A 65 -14.45 7.78 -11.78
C GLY A 65 -14.17 8.69 -10.60
N LEU A 66 -13.85 8.10 -9.43
CA LEU A 66 -13.54 8.81 -8.19
C LEU A 66 -12.15 8.45 -7.69
N ALA A 67 -11.56 9.30 -6.84
CA ALA A 67 -10.35 8.94 -6.12
C ALA A 67 -10.61 7.73 -5.22
N PRO A 68 -9.93 6.59 -5.43
CA PRO A 68 -10.20 5.36 -4.68
C PRO A 68 -9.52 5.35 -3.31
N ALA A 69 -8.50 6.19 -3.11
CA ALA A 69 -7.51 5.99 -2.06
C ALA A 69 -6.99 4.53 -2.07
N SER A 70 -6.67 3.96 -0.91
CA SER A 70 -6.16 2.58 -0.82
C SER A 70 -7.13 1.45 -1.24
N THR A 71 -8.37 1.73 -1.71
CA THR A 71 -9.14 0.69 -2.40
C THR A 71 -8.56 0.35 -3.77
N GLN A 72 -7.69 1.22 -4.34
CA GLN A 72 -6.85 0.93 -5.51
C GLN A 72 -6.05 -0.37 -5.35
N LYS A 73 -5.64 -0.70 -4.13
CA LYS A 73 -4.87 -1.92 -3.83
C LYS A 73 -5.61 -3.20 -4.21
N ILE A 74 -6.94 -3.18 -4.33
CA ILE A 74 -7.73 -4.30 -4.86
C ILE A 74 -7.33 -4.61 -6.31
N VAL A 75 -7.22 -3.58 -7.14
CA VAL A 75 -6.81 -3.68 -8.54
C VAL A 75 -5.40 -4.26 -8.62
N THR A 76 -4.45 -3.66 -7.91
CA THR A 76 -3.04 -4.07 -7.91
C THR A 76 -2.85 -5.49 -7.37
N ALA A 77 -3.53 -5.87 -6.29
CA ALA A 77 -3.40 -7.20 -5.69
C ALA A 77 -4.00 -8.30 -6.58
N ALA A 78 -5.16 -8.06 -7.18
CA ALA A 78 -5.76 -9.00 -8.12
C ALA A 78 -4.89 -9.17 -9.37
N THR A 79 -4.35 -8.08 -9.91
CA THR A 79 -3.39 -8.15 -11.02
C THR A 79 -2.11 -8.89 -10.63
N ALA A 80 -1.60 -8.68 -9.41
CA ALA A 80 -0.41 -9.40 -8.94
C ALA A 80 -0.62 -10.92 -8.91
N PHE A 81 -1.74 -11.38 -8.37
CA PHE A 81 -2.03 -12.82 -8.35
C PHE A 81 -2.17 -13.42 -9.75
N GLU A 82 -2.75 -12.69 -10.70
CA GLU A 82 -2.90 -13.15 -12.09
C GLU A 82 -1.59 -13.17 -12.86
N LEU A 83 -0.79 -12.10 -12.78
CA LEU A 83 0.40 -11.97 -13.61
C LEU A 83 1.62 -12.70 -13.05
N LEU A 84 1.76 -12.76 -11.72
CA LEU A 84 2.93 -13.33 -11.06
C LEU A 84 2.65 -14.71 -10.47
N GLY A 85 1.41 -14.97 -10.06
CA GLY A 85 1.02 -16.19 -9.36
C GLY A 85 1.34 -16.14 -7.86
N LYS A 86 0.50 -16.80 -7.05
CA LYS A 86 0.57 -16.76 -5.57
C LYS A 86 1.91 -17.19 -4.96
N ASN A 87 2.69 -18.00 -5.67
CA ASN A 87 3.97 -18.55 -5.19
C ASN A 87 5.18 -17.71 -5.64
N PHE A 88 4.98 -16.62 -6.39
CA PHE A 88 6.06 -15.74 -6.84
C PHE A 88 6.91 -15.26 -5.66
N ARG A 89 8.22 -15.15 -5.87
CA ARG A 89 9.19 -14.65 -4.90
C ARG A 89 10.17 -13.75 -5.63
N TYR A 90 10.45 -12.61 -5.02
CA TYR A 90 11.54 -11.75 -5.42
C TYR A 90 12.88 -12.42 -5.11
N LYS A 91 13.90 -12.04 -5.87
CA LYS A 91 15.29 -12.45 -5.69
C LYS A 91 16.16 -11.24 -5.36
N THR A 92 17.04 -11.42 -4.39
CA THR A 92 18.20 -10.55 -4.17
C THR A 92 19.45 -11.40 -4.24
N GLU A 93 20.30 -11.17 -5.23
CA GLU A 93 21.53 -11.93 -5.48
C GLU A 93 22.73 -11.18 -4.87
N PHE A 94 23.57 -11.93 -4.16
CA PHE A 94 24.86 -11.48 -3.61
C PHE A 94 25.96 -12.24 -4.34
N ILE A 95 26.80 -11.53 -5.07
CA ILE A 95 27.80 -12.10 -5.97
C ILE A 95 29.16 -11.57 -5.55
N GLU A 96 30.10 -12.44 -5.21
CA GLU A 96 31.47 -12.03 -4.86
C GLU A 96 32.45 -12.46 -5.95
N GLN A 97 33.20 -11.48 -6.45
CA GLN A 97 34.25 -11.66 -7.44
C GLN A 97 35.36 -10.66 -7.22
N HIS A 98 36.61 -11.12 -7.25
CA HIS A 98 37.79 -10.26 -7.20
C HIS A 98 37.78 -9.28 -6.01
N ARG A 99 37.30 -9.74 -4.84
CA ARG A 99 37.12 -8.93 -3.62
C ARG A 99 36.08 -7.81 -3.75
N ARG A 100 35.21 -7.86 -4.75
CA ARG A 100 34.01 -7.02 -4.85
C ARG A 100 32.80 -7.86 -4.49
N LEU A 101 31.90 -7.30 -3.68
CA LEU A 101 30.59 -7.88 -3.39
C LEU A 101 29.52 -7.06 -4.11
N ASP A 102 28.89 -7.66 -5.11
CA ASP A 102 27.79 -7.08 -5.88
C ASP A 102 26.45 -7.49 -5.25
N ILE A 103 25.55 -6.53 -5.01
CA ILE A 103 24.16 -6.76 -4.57
C ILE A 103 23.21 -6.33 -5.68
N MET A 104 22.36 -7.26 -6.12
CA MET A 104 21.41 -7.04 -7.20
C MET A 104 20.01 -7.49 -6.78
N GLY A 105 19.03 -6.61 -6.91
CA GLY A 105 17.65 -6.85 -6.50
C GLY A 105 16.69 -6.90 -7.68
N THR A 106 15.53 -7.50 -7.45
CA THR A 106 14.40 -7.53 -8.41
C THR A 106 13.18 -6.75 -7.88
N GLY A 107 13.38 -5.88 -6.88
CA GLY A 107 12.32 -5.06 -6.29
C GLY A 107 11.64 -5.67 -5.05
N ASP A 108 12.31 -6.54 -4.30
CA ASP A 108 11.77 -7.12 -3.06
C ASP A 108 11.41 -6.02 -2.05
N PRO A 109 10.13 -5.74 -1.75
CA PRO A 109 9.77 -4.72 -0.78
C PRO A 109 9.87 -5.21 0.67
N THR A 110 10.18 -6.50 0.87
CA THR A 110 10.25 -7.15 2.17
C THR A 110 11.67 -7.33 2.68
N LEU A 111 12.69 -7.03 1.87
CA LEU A 111 14.09 -7.21 2.27
C LEU A 111 14.41 -6.37 3.52
N GLY A 112 14.84 -7.04 4.59
CA GLY A 112 15.08 -6.43 5.89
C GLY A 112 13.81 -6.10 6.70
N SER A 113 12.61 -6.38 6.20
CA SER A 113 11.35 -6.16 6.92
C SER A 113 11.29 -6.97 8.22
N TRP A 114 10.77 -6.37 9.28
CA TRP A 114 10.50 -7.03 10.56
C TRP A 114 9.23 -7.89 10.54
N ARG A 115 8.45 -7.86 9.45
CA ARG A 115 7.18 -8.60 9.34
C ARG A 115 7.37 -10.10 9.10
N PHE A 116 8.55 -10.50 8.63
CA PHE A 116 8.87 -11.90 8.37
C PHE A 116 10.19 -12.26 9.03
N SER A 117 10.21 -13.41 9.70
CA SER A 117 11.39 -13.87 10.43
C SER A 117 12.59 -14.13 9.52
N ASN A 118 12.35 -14.48 8.25
CA ASN A 118 13.41 -14.80 7.28
C ASN A 118 13.92 -13.58 6.50
N THR A 119 13.28 -12.41 6.60
CA THR A 119 13.69 -11.22 5.84
C THR A 119 14.50 -10.23 6.66
N GLY A 120 14.48 -10.30 8.00
CA GLY A 120 15.18 -9.35 8.86
C GLY A 120 16.70 -9.32 8.64
N GLU A 121 17.34 -8.22 9.06
CA GLU A 121 18.78 -7.95 8.88
C GLU A 121 19.67 -9.17 9.18
N THR A 122 19.53 -9.75 10.38
CA THR A 122 20.29 -10.92 10.80
C THR A 122 20.11 -12.11 9.86
N ALA A 123 18.87 -12.41 9.44
CA ALA A 123 18.57 -13.56 8.61
C ALA A 123 19.19 -13.45 7.21
N VAL A 124 19.12 -12.25 6.62
CA VAL A 124 19.70 -11.97 5.29
C VAL A 124 21.22 -11.95 5.38
N PHE A 125 21.79 -11.15 6.29
CA PHE A 125 23.22 -10.93 6.31
C PHE A 125 24.03 -12.09 6.91
N ASP A 126 23.53 -12.84 7.89
CA ASP A 126 24.25 -14.04 8.36
C ASP A 126 24.43 -15.08 7.24
N SER A 127 23.46 -15.18 6.32
CA SER A 127 23.59 -16.03 5.13
C SER A 127 24.74 -15.58 4.23
N VAL A 128 24.91 -14.27 4.00
CA VAL A 128 26.02 -13.73 3.20
C VAL A 128 27.36 -13.88 3.92
N ILE A 129 27.42 -13.48 5.20
CA ILE A 129 28.63 -13.52 6.02
C ILE A 129 29.15 -14.95 6.19
N SER A 130 28.27 -15.94 6.39
CA SER A 130 28.68 -17.34 6.50
C SER A 130 29.29 -17.87 5.19
N LYS A 131 28.77 -17.46 4.03
CA LYS A 131 29.33 -17.84 2.71
C LYS A 131 30.67 -17.17 2.43
N LEU A 132 30.84 -15.92 2.83
CA LEU A 132 32.14 -15.23 2.76
C LEU A 132 33.19 -15.93 3.64
N ARG A 133 32.84 -16.24 4.88
CA ARG A 133 33.72 -16.96 5.82
C ARG A 133 34.09 -18.36 5.33
N ALA A 134 33.15 -19.09 4.73
CA ALA A 134 33.43 -20.42 4.16
C ALA A 134 34.42 -20.38 2.99
N LYS A 135 34.66 -19.20 2.39
CA LYS A 135 35.68 -18.94 1.37
C LYS A 135 36.92 -18.23 1.92
N ASP A 136 37.06 -18.12 3.25
CA ASP A 136 38.12 -17.39 3.94
C ASP A 136 38.21 -15.89 3.56
N ILE A 137 37.09 -15.29 3.13
CA ILE A 137 37.02 -13.88 2.76
C ILE A 137 36.70 -13.05 4.00
N LEU A 138 37.70 -12.33 4.49
CA LEU A 138 37.58 -11.41 5.62
C LEU A 138 37.61 -9.93 5.22
N THR A 139 37.85 -9.64 3.93
CA THR A 139 37.89 -8.27 3.43
C THR A 139 37.31 -8.18 2.02
N ILE A 140 36.27 -7.35 1.88
CA ILE A 140 35.72 -6.88 0.62
C ILE A 140 36.29 -5.49 0.33
N GLY A 141 36.89 -5.33 -0.85
CA GLY A 141 37.40 -4.05 -1.32
C GLY A 141 36.28 -3.07 -1.68
N ASP A 142 35.30 -3.52 -2.46
CA ASP A 142 34.17 -2.70 -2.94
C ASP A 142 32.85 -3.46 -2.72
N LEU A 143 31.89 -2.83 -2.05
CA LEU A 143 30.49 -3.26 -2.01
C LEU A 143 29.71 -2.44 -3.02
N ARG A 144 29.23 -3.07 -4.08
CA ARG A 144 28.49 -2.40 -5.14
C ARG A 144 27.02 -2.78 -5.12
N LEU A 145 26.15 -1.78 -5.07
CA LEU A 145 24.70 -1.95 -5.13
C LEU A 145 24.18 -1.47 -6.48
N TYR A 146 23.47 -2.32 -7.20
CA TYR A 146 22.98 -2.01 -8.54
C TYR A 146 21.58 -1.45 -8.51
N LYS A 147 21.36 -0.36 -9.27
CA LYS A 147 20.03 0.21 -9.54
C LYS A 147 19.67 0.02 -11.01
N THR A 148 18.65 -0.81 -11.23
CA THR A 148 18.20 -1.28 -12.53
C THR A 148 16.79 -0.83 -12.89
N PHE A 149 16.04 -0.27 -11.95
CA PHE A 149 14.73 0.33 -12.23
C PHE A 149 14.89 1.79 -12.68
N ASP A 150 13.78 2.41 -13.11
CA ASP A 150 13.78 3.83 -13.48
C ASP A 150 14.20 4.75 -12.34
N SER A 151 14.81 5.87 -12.72
CA SER A 151 15.17 6.96 -11.81
C SER A 151 13.93 7.65 -11.22
N LYS A 152 12.74 7.40 -11.79
CA LYS A 152 11.45 7.85 -11.25
C LYS A 152 11.01 6.92 -10.12
N GLU A 153 11.59 7.12 -8.95
CA GLU A 153 11.33 6.30 -7.76
C GLU A 153 10.02 6.64 -7.04
N ILE A 154 9.52 7.86 -7.26
CA ILE A 154 8.24 8.35 -6.72
C ILE A 154 7.23 8.43 -7.87
N PRO A 155 6.05 7.77 -7.76
CA PRO A 155 4.99 7.90 -8.75
C PRO A 155 4.55 9.34 -8.99
N SER A 156 4.14 9.66 -10.22
CA SER A 156 3.52 10.95 -10.50
C SER A 156 2.18 11.09 -9.77
N GLY A 157 1.85 12.32 -9.37
CA GLY A 157 0.58 12.64 -8.73
C GLY A 157 0.55 12.46 -7.21
N TRP A 158 1.64 12.00 -6.58
CA TRP A 158 1.82 12.11 -5.14
C TRP A 158 1.97 13.58 -4.73
N ILE A 159 1.40 13.94 -3.58
CA ILE A 159 1.51 15.30 -3.06
C ILE A 159 2.78 15.44 -2.22
N TYR A 160 3.38 16.63 -2.26
CA TYR A 160 4.65 16.91 -1.59
C TYR A 160 4.65 16.57 -0.09
N GLU A 161 3.54 16.85 0.60
CA GLU A 161 3.35 16.57 2.04
C GLU A 161 3.53 15.09 2.38
N ASP A 162 3.22 14.17 1.46
CA ASP A 162 3.22 12.73 1.75
C ASP A 162 4.61 12.11 1.66
N ILE A 163 5.49 12.65 0.81
CA ILE A 163 6.73 12.00 0.35
C ILE A 163 7.73 11.74 1.49
N GLY A 164 7.78 12.59 2.51
CA GLY A 164 8.69 12.39 3.64
C GLY A 164 8.19 11.39 4.68
N ASN A 165 6.92 10.99 4.63
CA ASN A 165 6.30 10.10 5.61
C ASN A 165 6.38 8.65 5.13
N TYR A 166 6.35 7.68 6.05
CA TYR A 166 6.53 6.25 5.71
C TYR A 166 5.59 5.73 4.61
N TYR A 167 4.38 6.28 4.52
CA TYR A 167 3.40 5.91 3.49
C TYR A 167 3.70 6.53 2.12
N GLY A 168 4.55 7.55 2.05
CA GLY A 168 5.12 8.13 0.83
C GLY A 168 6.53 7.63 0.54
N ALA A 169 6.92 6.46 1.06
CA ALA A 169 8.21 5.86 0.74
C ALA A 169 8.34 5.55 -0.75
N LEU A 170 9.46 6.00 -1.33
CA LEU A 170 9.85 5.72 -2.71
C LEU A 170 10.13 4.23 -2.94
N THR A 171 10.23 3.79 -4.19
CA THR A 171 10.46 2.39 -4.54
C THR A 171 11.55 2.20 -5.59
N THR A 172 12.44 1.25 -5.33
CA THR A 172 13.53 0.84 -6.23
C THR A 172 13.63 -0.69 -6.31
N ASP A 173 14.56 -1.20 -7.09
CA ASP A 173 14.92 -2.61 -7.19
C ASP A 173 15.59 -3.19 -5.92
N LEU A 174 16.25 -2.33 -5.13
CA LEU A 174 16.82 -2.64 -3.82
C LEU A 174 16.15 -1.84 -2.71
N ASN A 175 15.06 -2.38 -2.15
CA ASN A 175 14.40 -1.81 -0.99
C ASN A 175 15.02 -2.37 0.30
N TRP A 176 14.95 -1.63 1.40
CA TRP A 176 15.48 -2.07 2.68
C TRP A 176 14.62 -1.57 3.83
N HIS A 177 14.26 -2.46 4.76
CA HIS A 177 13.47 -2.10 5.95
C HIS A 177 12.15 -1.40 5.60
N GLU A 178 11.46 -1.87 4.55
CA GLU A 178 10.25 -1.23 4.01
C GLU A 178 10.45 0.26 3.63
N ASN A 179 11.68 0.64 3.24
CA ASN A 179 12.09 2.00 2.88
C ASN A 179 11.62 3.04 3.90
N GLN A 180 11.71 2.69 5.18
CA GLN A 180 11.31 3.57 6.25
C GLN A 180 12.31 3.57 7.41
N TYR A 181 12.22 4.62 8.20
CA TYR A 181 12.96 4.78 9.44
C TYR A 181 12.07 5.36 10.53
N ASN A 182 12.51 5.26 11.79
CA ASN A 182 11.77 5.77 12.94
C ASN A 182 12.45 6.99 13.55
N ILE A 183 11.64 7.97 13.94
CA ILE A 183 12.03 9.13 14.75
C ILE A 183 11.29 9.05 16.07
N THR A 184 12.04 9.03 17.16
CA THR A 184 11.48 9.05 18.51
C THR A 184 11.56 10.46 19.09
N PHE A 185 10.43 10.94 19.58
CA PHE A 185 10.27 12.21 20.26
C PHE A 185 10.09 12.00 21.76
N THR A 186 10.57 12.97 22.53
CA THR A 186 10.14 13.22 23.90
C THR A 186 9.21 14.44 23.88
N PRO A 187 7.90 14.25 24.08
CA PRO A 187 6.95 15.35 24.17
C PRO A 187 7.25 16.27 25.37
N GLY A 188 6.88 17.53 25.25
CA GLY A 188 6.90 18.52 26.33
C GLY A 188 5.81 18.28 27.38
N LYS A 189 5.78 19.14 28.39
CA LYS A 189 4.88 18.97 29.55
C LYS A 189 3.50 19.57 29.32
N LYS A 190 3.37 20.51 28.38
CA LYS A 190 2.12 21.22 28.05
C LYS A 190 1.87 21.19 26.54
N VAL A 191 0.60 21.29 26.16
CA VAL A 191 0.22 21.47 24.75
C VAL A 191 0.89 22.73 24.20
N GLY A 192 1.53 22.60 23.05
CA GLY A 192 2.30 23.67 22.40
C GLY A 192 3.79 23.70 22.74
N ASP A 193 4.24 22.99 23.77
CA ASP A 193 5.67 22.86 24.08
C ASP A 193 6.41 22.16 22.93
N PRO A 194 7.70 22.47 22.67
CA PRO A 194 8.49 21.75 21.68
C PRO A 194 8.55 20.25 21.96
N ALA A 195 8.38 19.43 20.92
CA ALA A 195 8.65 18.00 20.99
C ALA A 195 10.10 17.75 20.54
N VAL A 196 10.93 17.19 21.41
CA VAL A 196 12.37 17.04 21.16
C VAL A 196 12.66 15.68 20.53
N ILE A 197 13.39 15.63 19.43
CA ILE A 197 13.90 14.36 18.88
C ILE A 197 14.89 13.76 19.87
N SER A 198 14.55 12.60 20.43
CA SER A 198 15.35 11.88 21.42
C SER A 198 15.94 10.57 20.88
N GLY A 199 15.60 10.16 19.65
CA GLY A 199 16.23 9.03 19.00
C GLY A 199 15.95 8.90 17.51
N VAL A 200 16.96 8.47 16.76
CA VAL A 200 16.86 7.98 15.38
C VAL A 200 17.71 6.73 15.27
N ASP A 201 17.21 5.73 14.55
CA ASP A 201 17.91 4.48 14.28
C ASP A 201 19.30 4.73 13.67
N SER A 202 20.31 3.99 14.16
CA SER A 202 21.73 4.30 13.91
C SER A 202 22.11 4.35 12.43
N ILE A 203 21.51 3.48 11.61
CA ILE A 203 21.76 3.40 10.16
C ILE A 203 21.22 4.62 9.40
N TYR A 204 20.28 5.38 9.99
CA TYR A 204 19.69 6.58 9.39
C TYR A 204 20.20 7.88 10.02
N ARG A 205 21.15 7.81 10.98
CA ARG A 205 21.75 9.01 11.59
C ARG A 205 22.37 9.95 10.55
N TYR A 206 22.78 9.45 9.39
CA TYR A 206 23.33 10.28 8.32
C TYR A 206 22.34 11.34 7.83
N LEU A 207 21.03 11.05 7.85
CA LEU A 207 19.97 12.01 7.51
C LEU A 207 19.95 13.20 8.48
N PHE A 208 20.34 12.96 9.74
CA PHE A 208 20.26 13.93 10.83
C PHE A 208 21.61 14.62 11.14
N ARG A 209 22.65 14.42 10.32
CA ARG A 209 23.99 15.00 10.53
C ARG A 209 24.16 16.39 9.96
N THR A 210 23.24 16.86 9.12
CA THR A 210 23.30 18.22 8.57
C THR A 210 22.73 19.21 9.59
N ASN A 211 23.40 20.35 9.79
CA ASN A 211 22.89 21.46 10.60
C ASN A 211 21.65 22.13 9.97
N MET A 212 21.13 21.59 8.89
CA MET A 212 20.02 22.13 8.09
C MET A 212 18.68 21.48 8.43
N ASN A 213 18.67 20.37 9.19
CA ASN A 213 17.42 19.76 9.61
C ASN A 213 16.70 20.66 10.63
N VAL A 214 15.41 20.88 10.40
CA VAL A 214 14.57 21.74 11.22
C VAL A 214 13.49 20.89 11.90
N ASN A 215 13.47 20.92 13.23
CA ASN A 215 12.39 20.32 14.02
C ASN A 215 11.49 21.42 14.61
N GLU A 216 10.30 21.56 14.04
CA GLU A 216 9.24 22.45 14.52
C GLU A 216 8.07 21.67 15.14
N CYS A 217 8.24 20.36 15.38
CA CYS A 217 7.20 19.53 15.96
C CYS A 217 6.89 19.97 17.40
N LYS A 218 5.60 20.00 17.73
CA LYS A 218 5.11 20.42 19.05
C LYS A 218 4.38 19.30 19.78
N THR A 219 4.08 19.56 21.03
CA THR A 219 3.32 18.68 21.90
C THR A 219 1.83 18.91 21.70
N GLY A 220 1.11 17.87 21.28
CA GLY A 220 -0.34 17.85 21.10
C GLY A 220 -1.10 17.33 22.33
N PRO A 221 -2.44 17.42 22.35
CA PRO A 221 -3.27 16.90 23.43
C PRO A 221 -3.08 15.39 23.69
N ILE A 222 -3.43 14.92 24.89
CA ILE A 222 -3.45 13.48 25.22
C ILE A 222 -4.34 12.75 24.21
N GLY A 223 -3.80 11.68 23.62
CA GLY A 223 -4.53 10.86 22.66
C GLY A 223 -4.72 11.47 21.27
N SER A 224 -4.08 12.61 20.95
CA SER A 224 -4.12 13.17 19.59
C SER A 224 -3.49 12.23 18.55
N GLY A 225 -2.60 11.35 18.98
CA GLY A 225 -1.86 10.44 18.10
C GLY A 225 -0.82 11.17 17.25
N ASP A 226 -0.35 10.46 16.23
CA ASP A 226 0.60 11.00 15.26
C ASP A 226 -0.10 12.03 14.35
N ASN A 227 0.28 13.30 14.50
CA ASN A 227 -0.07 14.38 13.58
C ASN A 227 1.20 15.12 13.15
N ALA A 228 2.33 14.43 13.14
CA ALA A 228 3.59 14.99 12.67
C ALA A 228 3.76 14.68 11.19
N TYR A 229 4.39 15.61 10.47
CA TYR A 229 4.66 15.48 9.04
C TYR A 229 6.13 15.75 8.78
N ILE A 230 6.73 14.87 7.99
CA ILE A 230 8.12 14.95 7.56
C ILE A 230 8.13 15.46 6.12
N TYR A 231 8.88 16.54 5.88
CA TYR A 231 9.08 17.14 4.57
C TYR A 231 10.54 17.05 4.18
N PHE A 232 10.81 16.60 2.96
CA PHE A 232 12.12 16.78 2.35
C PHE A 232 12.18 18.14 1.68
N ILE A 233 13.06 19.01 2.15
CA ILE A 233 13.19 20.36 1.58
C ILE A 233 13.79 20.23 0.17
N PRO A 234 13.16 20.76 -0.90
CA PRO A 234 13.74 20.71 -2.23
C PRO A 234 15.11 21.39 -2.26
N ASN A 235 16.05 20.85 -3.04
CA ASN A 235 17.42 21.33 -3.25
C ASN A 235 18.38 21.26 -2.05
N ASP A 236 17.88 21.00 -0.85
CA ASP A 236 18.71 20.77 0.34
C ASP A 236 18.48 19.34 0.83
N ARG A 237 19.54 18.62 1.22
CA ARG A 237 19.41 17.30 1.86
C ARG A 237 18.90 17.43 3.31
N ALA A 238 17.93 18.31 3.52
CA ALA A 238 17.42 18.75 4.81
C ALA A 238 15.97 18.28 5.00
N ILE A 239 15.66 17.95 6.25
CA ILE A 239 14.36 17.49 6.68
C ILE A 239 13.71 18.58 7.54
N LEU A 240 12.46 18.90 7.25
CA LEU A 240 11.59 19.70 8.11
C LEU A 240 10.55 18.78 8.75
N ILE A 241 10.42 18.84 10.08
CA ILE A 241 9.38 18.10 10.81
C ILE A 241 8.44 19.10 11.47
N GLN A 242 7.16 19.02 11.13
CA GLN A 242 6.11 19.89 11.65
C GLN A 242 4.95 19.07 12.25
N GLY A 243 3.98 19.76 12.85
CA GLY A 243 2.79 19.14 13.42
C GLY A 243 2.95 18.80 14.89
N THR A 244 2.29 17.72 15.35
CA THR A 244 2.28 17.38 16.79
C THR A 244 2.37 15.90 17.10
N VAL A 245 3.06 15.58 18.20
CA VAL A 245 3.03 14.26 18.88
C VAL A 245 2.30 14.37 20.22
N PRO A 246 1.59 13.33 20.69
CA PRO A 246 0.69 13.45 21.85
C PRO A 246 1.47 13.57 23.16
N MET A 247 0.99 14.42 24.07
CA MET A 247 1.47 14.45 25.45
C MET A 247 0.97 13.24 26.26
N GLY A 248 1.54 13.05 27.45
CA GLY A 248 1.15 11.98 28.38
C GLY A 248 1.86 10.64 28.14
N VAL A 249 2.89 10.63 27.30
CA VAL A 249 3.80 9.50 27.06
C VAL A 249 5.24 9.96 27.18
N ASP A 250 6.12 9.10 27.70
CA ASP A 250 7.55 9.42 27.85
C ASP A 250 8.26 9.56 26.50
N LYS A 251 7.85 8.71 25.54
CA LYS A 251 8.37 8.67 24.18
C LYS A 251 7.24 8.41 23.20
N PHE A 252 7.32 9.05 22.04
CA PHE A 252 6.41 8.82 20.93
C PHE A 252 7.20 8.66 19.63
N THR A 253 6.89 7.63 18.84
CA THR A 253 7.63 7.33 17.61
C THR A 253 6.75 7.56 16.40
N ILE A 254 7.29 8.27 15.43
CA ILE A 254 6.72 8.42 14.08
C ILE A 254 7.66 7.75 13.08
N SER A 255 7.15 7.46 11.87
CA SER A 255 7.93 6.82 10.81
C SER A 255 8.03 7.72 9.58
N GLY A 256 9.26 7.90 9.08
CA GLY A 256 9.57 8.60 7.84
C GLY A 256 9.92 7.66 6.70
N ALA A 257 9.78 8.14 5.48
CA ALA A 257 10.28 7.47 4.28
C ALA A 257 11.81 7.60 4.22
N ASP A 258 12.54 6.54 3.96
CA ASP A 258 13.97 6.63 3.67
C ASP A 258 14.20 7.23 2.28
N PRO A 259 14.85 8.41 2.15
CA PRO A 259 15.12 9.01 0.85
C PRO A 259 16.23 8.30 0.07
N ASN A 260 16.95 7.35 0.67
CA ASN A 260 17.98 6.59 -0.03
C ASN A 260 18.11 5.13 0.49
N PRO A 261 17.11 4.27 0.22
CA PRO A 261 17.07 2.90 0.73
C PRO A 261 18.22 2.02 0.24
N VAL A 262 18.73 2.26 -0.98
CA VAL A 262 19.89 1.53 -1.52
C VAL A 262 21.15 1.86 -0.71
N PHE A 263 21.38 3.14 -0.41
CA PHE A 263 22.48 3.54 0.45
C PHE A 263 22.33 3.01 1.88
N SER A 264 21.11 3.00 2.42
CA SER A 264 20.82 2.45 3.74
C SER A 264 21.09 0.94 3.81
N LEU A 265 20.76 0.17 2.76
CA LEU A 265 21.13 -1.24 2.63
C LEU A 265 22.65 -1.43 2.68
N GLY A 266 23.39 -0.63 1.90
CA GLY A 266 24.86 -0.67 1.88
C GLY A 266 25.46 -0.39 3.27
N ASN A 267 25.01 0.68 3.93
CA ASN A 267 25.45 1.02 5.29
C ASN A 267 25.11 -0.06 6.31
N ALA A 268 23.93 -0.66 6.20
CA ALA A 268 23.53 -1.76 7.07
C ALA A 268 24.46 -2.97 6.89
N MET A 269 24.81 -3.32 5.65
CA MET A 269 25.74 -4.42 5.35
C MET A 269 27.15 -4.13 5.87
N VAL A 270 27.69 -2.92 5.64
CA VAL A 270 29.02 -2.53 6.17
C VAL A 270 29.05 -2.65 7.70
N ARG A 271 28.05 -2.06 8.37
CA ARG A 271 27.93 -2.11 9.82
C ARG A 271 27.86 -3.55 10.32
N TYR A 272 27.00 -4.36 9.71
CA TYR A 272 26.77 -5.74 10.13
C TYR A 272 28.00 -6.62 9.88
N ALA A 273 28.63 -6.50 8.71
CA ALA A 273 29.86 -7.21 8.36
C ALA A 273 30.99 -6.89 9.35
N ALA A 274 31.17 -5.62 9.71
CA ALA A 274 32.18 -5.20 10.68
C ALA A 274 31.94 -5.82 12.06
N LEU A 275 30.69 -5.86 12.54
CA LEU A 275 30.32 -6.55 13.78
C LEU A 275 30.62 -8.05 13.74
N LYS A 276 30.61 -8.64 12.55
CA LYS A 276 30.99 -10.04 12.30
C LYS A 276 32.44 -10.19 11.84
N GLY A 277 33.30 -9.19 12.00
CA GLY A 277 34.73 -9.28 11.70
C GLY A 277 35.09 -9.37 10.21
N ILE A 278 34.20 -8.95 9.31
CA ILE A 278 34.50 -8.76 7.88
C ILE A 278 34.60 -7.27 7.60
N SER A 279 35.70 -6.83 6.99
CA SER A 279 35.88 -5.43 6.60
C SER A 279 35.36 -5.19 5.18
N ILE A 280 34.56 -4.15 4.99
CA ILE A 280 34.16 -3.63 3.68
C ILE A 280 34.80 -2.25 3.56
N LEU A 281 35.68 -2.07 2.57
CA LEU A 281 36.53 -0.88 2.48
C LEU A 281 35.86 0.29 1.74
N ASP A 282 35.07 -0.01 0.72
CA ASP A 282 34.35 0.97 -0.08
C ASP A 282 32.90 0.53 -0.36
N VAL A 283 32.02 1.50 -0.61
CA VAL A 283 30.62 1.28 -0.99
C VAL A 283 30.26 2.18 -2.16
N SER A 284 29.82 1.57 -3.24
CA SER A 284 29.37 2.26 -4.44
C SER A 284 27.93 1.89 -4.78
N VAL A 285 27.18 2.85 -5.31
CA VAL A 285 25.88 2.60 -5.96
C VAL A 285 26.11 2.77 -7.45
N ASP A 286 25.85 1.71 -8.19
CA ASP A 286 25.89 1.70 -9.65
C ASP A 286 24.49 2.10 -10.15
N ASP A 287 24.31 3.40 -10.38
CA ASP A 287 23.14 3.93 -11.01
C ASP A 287 23.42 4.13 -12.51
N ASN A 288 22.70 3.40 -13.37
CA ASN A 288 22.88 3.45 -14.84
C ASN A 288 22.50 4.80 -15.48
N PHE A 289 22.40 5.85 -14.68
CA PHE A 289 22.07 7.20 -15.06
C PHE A 289 23.37 8.01 -15.07
N SER A 290 23.96 8.18 -16.25
CA SER A 290 24.98 9.21 -16.42
C SER A 290 24.42 10.55 -15.92
N LYS A 291 25.18 11.28 -15.09
CA LYS A 291 24.82 12.65 -14.65
C LYS A 291 24.54 13.60 -15.81
N ASP A 292 24.98 13.27 -17.01
CA ASP A 292 24.80 14.05 -18.24
C ASP A 292 23.55 13.65 -19.06
N ASP A 293 22.92 12.51 -18.77
CA ASP A 293 21.75 12.02 -19.50
C ASP A 293 20.46 12.48 -18.79
N LEU A 294 20.05 13.74 -19.07
CA LEU A 294 18.76 14.32 -18.63
C LEU A 294 17.52 13.56 -19.15
N PHE A 295 17.71 12.58 -20.03
CA PHE A 295 16.69 11.67 -20.53
C PHE A 295 17.26 10.24 -20.54
N PRO A 296 16.60 9.27 -19.89
CA PRO A 296 17.11 7.90 -19.83
C PRO A 296 17.26 7.33 -21.25
N LYS A 297 18.47 6.87 -21.58
CA LYS A 297 18.67 6.08 -22.80
C LYS A 297 17.92 4.77 -22.62
N LYS A 298 16.97 4.55 -23.52
CA LYS A 298 16.15 3.35 -23.61
C LYS A 298 17.06 2.12 -23.82
N ASN A 299 17.00 1.17 -22.88
CA ASN A 299 17.18 -0.28 -23.10
C ASN A 299 18.54 -0.86 -23.51
N GLU A 300 19.68 -0.57 -22.88
CA GLU A 300 20.90 -1.37 -23.17
C GLU A 300 21.72 -1.85 -21.98
N TYR A 301 21.50 -1.35 -20.77
CA TYR A 301 22.27 -1.84 -19.63
C TYR A 301 21.46 -2.81 -18.77
N ASP A 302 21.73 -4.10 -18.98
CA ASP A 302 21.37 -5.16 -18.05
C ASP A 302 22.64 -5.58 -17.28
N PRO A 303 22.81 -5.21 -16.00
CA PRO A 303 23.99 -5.64 -15.25
C PRO A 303 24.07 -7.16 -15.13
N TYR A 304 22.94 -7.89 -15.22
CA TYR A 304 22.96 -9.36 -15.23
C TYR A 304 23.63 -9.93 -16.49
N SER A 305 23.71 -9.16 -17.58
CA SER A 305 24.43 -9.56 -18.79
C SER A 305 25.95 -9.41 -18.69
N VAL A 306 26.43 -8.54 -17.78
CA VAL A 306 27.85 -8.20 -17.61
C VAL A 306 28.45 -8.90 -16.38
N ILE A 307 27.63 -9.16 -15.35
CA ILE A 307 28.07 -9.81 -14.11
C ILE A 307 28.00 -11.32 -14.27
N SER A 308 29.16 -11.96 -14.26
CA SER A 308 29.25 -13.42 -14.30
C SER A 308 28.50 -14.05 -13.12
N LYS A 309 27.72 -15.11 -13.35
CA LYS A 309 27.13 -15.88 -12.24
C LYS A 309 28.13 -16.82 -11.56
N ALA A 310 29.36 -16.93 -12.05
CA ALA A 310 30.39 -17.80 -11.45
C ALA A 310 30.76 -17.41 -10.01
N GLY A 311 30.55 -16.15 -9.61
CA GLY A 311 30.77 -15.64 -8.26
C GLY A 311 29.55 -15.64 -7.34
N LEU A 312 28.40 -16.21 -7.74
CA LEU A 312 27.18 -16.17 -6.92
C LEU A 312 27.43 -16.82 -5.55
N LEU A 313 27.29 -16.04 -4.47
CA LEU A 313 27.43 -16.52 -3.10
C LEU A 313 26.12 -16.98 -2.51
N TYR A 314 25.08 -16.17 -2.68
CA TYR A 314 23.79 -16.35 -2.04
C TYR A 314 22.69 -15.66 -2.84
N THR A 315 21.55 -16.34 -2.95
CA THR A 315 20.31 -15.74 -3.42
C THR A 315 19.33 -15.72 -2.26
N HIS A 316 18.96 -14.53 -1.82
CA HIS A 316 17.84 -14.35 -0.92
C HIS A 316 16.54 -14.40 -1.72
N TYR A 317 15.56 -15.15 -1.20
CA TYR A 317 14.21 -15.19 -1.74
C TYR A 317 13.24 -14.54 -0.74
N SER A 318 12.41 -13.61 -1.22
CA SER A 318 11.34 -13.02 -0.42
C SER A 318 10.34 -14.08 0.05
N PRO A 319 9.44 -13.77 1.00
CA PRO A 319 8.20 -14.51 1.20
C PRO A 319 7.41 -14.64 -0.11
N SER A 320 6.54 -15.64 -0.20
CA SER A 320 5.69 -15.81 -1.39
C SER A 320 4.69 -14.65 -1.53
N LEU A 321 4.27 -14.40 -2.77
CA LEU A 321 3.40 -13.27 -3.11
C LEU A 321 2.10 -13.25 -2.30
N ASP A 322 1.51 -14.39 -1.99
CA ASP A 322 0.34 -14.47 -1.10
C ASP A 322 0.58 -13.81 0.27
N SER A 323 1.76 -14.01 0.85
CA SER A 323 2.18 -13.45 2.13
C SER A 323 2.53 -11.96 2.02
N ILE A 324 3.08 -11.54 0.87
CA ILE A 324 3.31 -10.12 0.57
C ILE A 324 1.96 -9.39 0.42
N VAL A 325 1.04 -9.96 -0.37
CA VAL A 325 -0.30 -9.41 -0.59
C VAL A 325 -1.12 -9.38 0.70
N TYR A 326 -0.94 -10.37 1.59
CA TYR A 326 -1.52 -10.32 2.93
C TYR A 326 -1.18 -9.01 3.64
N TRP A 327 0.10 -8.66 3.79
CA TRP A 327 0.49 -7.43 4.46
C TRP A 327 0.14 -6.16 3.66
N PHE A 328 0.24 -6.24 2.32
CA PHE A 328 -0.17 -5.17 1.42
C PHE A 328 -1.62 -4.72 1.67
N LEU A 329 -2.56 -5.67 1.77
CA LEU A 329 -3.97 -5.38 2.00
C LEU A 329 -4.29 -5.15 3.48
N GLN A 330 -3.74 -5.99 4.37
CA GLN A 330 -4.04 -5.98 5.81
C GLN A 330 -3.54 -4.72 6.53
N LYS A 331 -2.35 -4.23 6.15
CA LYS A 331 -1.75 -3.01 6.73
C LYS A 331 -1.70 -1.85 5.75
N SER A 332 -2.20 -2.04 4.53
CA SER A 332 -2.32 -0.97 3.53
C SER A 332 -0.97 -0.34 3.16
N ILE A 333 0.10 -1.14 3.07
CA ILE A 333 1.47 -0.66 2.86
C ILE A 333 1.62 -0.14 1.42
N ASN A 334 1.94 1.14 1.24
CA ASN A 334 2.02 1.76 -0.09
C ASN A 334 3.20 1.25 -0.91
N LEU A 335 4.38 1.15 -0.28
CA LEU A 335 5.60 0.61 -0.89
C LEU A 335 5.35 -0.72 -1.62
N TYR A 336 4.56 -1.62 -1.04
CA TYR A 336 4.30 -2.93 -1.63
C TYR A 336 3.49 -2.80 -2.93
N GLY A 337 2.55 -1.85 -3.00
CA GLY A 337 1.79 -1.58 -4.21
C GLY A 337 2.68 -1.03 -5.32
N GLU A 338 3.55 -0.09 -4.99
CA GLU A 338 4.48 0.51 -5.95
C GLU A 338 5.54 -0.49 -6.43
N ALA A 339 6.03 -1.35 -5.53
CA ALA A 339 6.93 -2.44 -5.88
C ALA A 339 6.25 -3.38 -6.89
N LEU A 340 5.02 -3.85 -6.60
CA LEU A 340 4.26 -4.72 -7.51
C LEU A 340 4.07 -4.10 -8.90
N ILE A 341 3.74 -2.80 -8.98
CA ILE A 341 3.61 -2.11 -10.28
C ILE A 341 4.93 -2.16 -11.06
N LYS A 342 6.06 -1.81 -10.42
CA LYS A 342 7.37 -1.89 -11.08
C LYS A 342 7.74 -3.32 -11.44
N THR A 343 7.37 -4.31 -10.63
CA THR A 343 7.56 -5.74 -10.92
C THR A 343 6.81 -6.18 -12.16
N PHE A 344 5.57 -5.73 -12.39
CA PHE A 344 4.83 -6.07 -13.61
C PHE A 344 5.57 -5.57 -14.85
N ALA A 345 6.13 -4.36 -14.79
CA ALA A 345 6.97 -3.82 -15.86
C ALA A 345 8.26 -4.63 -16.02
N TYR A 346 8.94 -4.95 -14.92
CA TYR A 346 10.18 -5.72 -14.94
C TYR A 346 10.00 -7.11 -15.56
N GLU A 347 9.02 -7.89 -15.09
CA GLU A 347 8.77 -9.25 -15.61
C GLU A 347 8.37 -9.24 -17.09
N LYS A 348 7.68 -8.19 -17.57
CA LYS A 348 7.22 -8.11 -18.96
C LYS A 348 8.22 -7.45 -19.92
N LYS A 349 9.08 -6.55 -19.42
CA LYS A 349 9.94 -5.69 -20.25
C LYS A 349 11.44 -5.77 -19.90
N GLY A 350 11.81 -6.47 -18.83
CA GLY A 350 13.18 -6.52 -18.30
C GLY A 350 13.60 -5.30 -17.48
N PHE A 351 12.69 -4.33 -17.27
CA PHE A 351 12.99 -3.08 -16.58
C PHE A 351 11.76 -2.56 -15.80
N GLY A 352 11.96 -2.21 -14.53
CA GLY A 352 10.90 -1.71 -13.65
C GLY A 352 10.64 -0.23 -13.84
N SER A 353 9.40 0.14 -14.21
CA SER A 353 8.95 1.54 -14.23
C SER A 353 7.47 1.64 -13.85
N THR A 354 7.12 2.69 -13.13
CA THR A 354 5.74 2.89 -12.65
C THR A 354 4.77 3.04 -13.82
N ASP A 355 5.10 3.90 -14.79
CA ASP A 355 4.23 4.21 -15.92
C ASP A 355 3.98 2.97 -16.80
N SER A 356 5.01 2.14 -17.02
CA SER A 356 4.83 0.87 -17.75
C SER A 356 4.00 -0.14 -16.97
N GLY A 357 4.19 -0.23 -15.64
CA GLY A 357 3.43 -1.14 -14.80
C GLY A 357 1.95 -0.78 -14.75
N VAL A 358 1.65 0.52 -14.63
CA VAL A 358 0.29 1.08 -14.73
C VAL A 358 -0.34 0.73 -16.08
N ALA A 359 0.36 0.95 -17.19
CA ALA A 359 -0.14 0.60 -18.52
C ALA A 359 -0.47 -0.90 -18.63
N ILE A 360 0.37 -1.77 -18.06
CA ILE A 360 0.14 -3.22 -18.02
C ILE A 360 -1.12 -3.57 -17.22
N VAL A 361 -1.35 -2.93 -16.06
CA VAL A 361 -2.57 -3.13 -15.25
C VAL A 361 -3.81 -2.72 -16.04
N LYS A 362 -3.79 -1.54 -16.68
CA LYS A 362 -4.90 -1.04 -17.49
C LYS A 362 -5.21 -1.96 -18.66
N ASP A 363 -4.19 -2.32 -19.43
CA ASP A 363 -4.33 -3.24 -20.58
C ASP A 363 -4.87 -4.60 -20.16
N PHE A 364 -4.40 -5.13 -19.03
CA PHE A 364 -4.85 -6.41 -18.50
C PHE A 364 -6.35 -6.39 -18.22
N TRP A 365 -6.84 -5.39 -17.48
CA TRP A 365 -8.26 -5.32 -17.13
C TRP A 365 -9.16 -4.93 -18.29
N LYS A 366 -8.66 -4.13 -19.24
CA LYS A 366 -9.33 -3.88 -20.52
C LYS A 366 -9.58 -5.17 -21.30
N GLN A 367 -8.58 -6.06 -21.36
CA GLN A 367 -8.73 -7.38 -21.98
C GLN A 367 -9.70 -8.30 -21.22
N LYS A 368 -10.01 -8.01 -19.96
CA LYS A 368 -11.04 -8.70 -19.16
C LYS A 368 -12.43 -8.06 -19.30
N GLY A 369 -12.59 -7.03 -20.12
CA GLY A 369 -13.87 -6.42 -20.44
C GLY A 369 -14.20 -5.15 -19.66
N LEU A 370 -13.26 -4.57 -18.91
CA LEU A 370 -13.44 -3.21 -18.38
C LEU A 370 -13.21 -2.17 -19.48
N ASP A 371 -13.93 -1.06 -19.40
CA ASP A 371 -13.61 0.09 -20.22
C ASP A 371 -12.29 0.74 -19.74
N ASP A 372 -11.49 1.22 -20.69
CA ASP A 372 -10.14 1.76 -20.45
C ASP A 372 -10.13 2.92 -19.44
N GLU A 373 -11.20 3.72 -19.46
CA GLU A 373 -11.37 4.91 -18.63
C GLU A 373 -11.87 4.59 -17.22
N GLU A 374 -12.31 3.36 -16.95
CA GLU A 374 -12.73 2.96 -15.59
C GLU A 374 -11.54 2.82 -14.63
N LEU A 375 -10.31 2.71 -15.16
CA LEU A 375 -9.06 2.59 -14.41
C LEU A 375 -8.04 3.65 -14.86
N ASN A 376 -8.32 4.92 -14.58
CA ASN A 376 -7.38 6.02 -14.80
C ASN A 376 -6.48 6.22 -13.58
N ILE A 377 -5.46 5.36 -13.47
CA ILE A 377 -4.59 5.25 -12.30
C ILE A 377 -3.18 5.77 -12.59
N MET A 378 -2.50 6.23 -11.56
CA MET A 378 -1.15 6.81 -11.57
C MET A 378 -0.15 5.96 -10.77
N ASP A 379 -0.64 5.15 -9.84
CA ASP A 379 0.17 4.39 -8.88
C ASP A 379 -0.48 3.05 -8.50
N GLY A 380 0.26 2.24 -7.75
CA GLY A 380 -0.20 0.92 -7.29
C GLY A 380 -0.91 0.95 -5.94
N SER A 381 -0.67 1.98 -5.14
CA SER A 381 -1.12 2.07 -3.75
C SER A 381 -2.44 2.82 -3.58
N GLY A 382 -2.78 3.72 -4.49
CA GLY A 382 -3.89 4.65 -4.33
C GLY A 382 -3.55 5.90 -3.53
N LEU A 383 -2.28 6.23 -3.33
CA LEU A 383 -1.89 7.44 -2.59
C LEU A 383 -2.16 8.70 -3.42
N SER A 384 -1.92 8.64 -4.74
CA SER A 384 -2.18 9.73 -5.66
C SER A 384 -3.66 10.13 -5.64
N PRO A 385 -3.99 11.39 -5.28
CA PRO A 385 -5.34 11.92 -5.42
C PRO A 385 -5.79 12.06 -6.88
N GLN A 386 -4.90 11.83 -7.85
CA GLN A 386 -5.21 11.89 -9.28
C GLN A 386 -5.73 10.55 -9.83
N ASN A 387 -5.62 9.45 -9.07
CA ASN A 387 -6.26 8.19 -9.42
C ASN A 387 -7.77 8.40 -9.60
N ARG A 388 -8.37 7.83 -10.65
CA ARG A 388 -9.81 7.80 -10.90
C ARG A 388 -10.23 6.38 -11.23
N VAL A 389 -11.04 5.80 -10.36
CA VAL A 389 -11.56 4.44 -10.49
C VAL A 389 -13.05 4.44 -10.25
N THR A 390 -13.79 3.67 -11.05
CA THR A 390 -15.23 3.48 -10.89
C THR A 390 -15.52 2.39 -9.85
N THR A 391 -16.64 2.49 -9.13
CA THR A 391 -17.05 1.41 -8.21
C THR A 391 -17.46 0.16 -9.00
N HIS A 392 -17.94 0.33 -10.24
CA HIS A 392 -18.15 -0.75 -11.19
C HIS A 392 -16.88 -1.58 -11.41
N ALA A 393 -15.77 -0.96 -11.83
CA ALA A 393 -14.50 -1.65 -12.05
C ALA A 393 -14.03 -2.44 -10.82
N GLN A 394 -14.12 -1.83 -9.63
CA GLN A 394 -13.69 -2.51 -8.41
C GLN A 394 -14.55 -3.75 -8.10
N VAL A 395 -15.86 -3.68 -8.31
CA VAL A 395 -16.76 -4.82 -8.11
C VAL A 395 -16.53 -5.90 -9.16
N GLU A 396 -16.34 -5.55 -10.43
CA GLU A 396 -16.06 -6.53 -11.48
C GLU A 396 -14.70 -7.23 -11.27
N ILE A 397 -13.68 -6.52 -10.76
CA ILE A 397 -12.40 -7.11 -10.35
C ILE A 397 -12.57 -8.07 -9.17
N LEU A 398 -13.35 -7.71 -8.15
CA LEU A 398 -13.65 -8.58 -7.01
C LEU A 398 -14.47 -9.81 -7.43
N LYS A 399 -15.42 -9.63 -8.34
CA LYS A 399 -16.23 -10.71 -8.93
C LYS A 399 -15.35 -11.67 -9.72
N TYR A 400 -14.45 -11.13 -10.55
CA TYR A 400 -13.44 -11.90 -11.25
C TYR A 400 -12.59 -12.72 -10.27
N ALA A 401 -12.03 -12.06 -9.24
CA ALA A 401 -11.19 -12.70 -8.22
C ALA A 401 -11.88 -13.91 -7.58
N LYS A 402 -13.18 -13.82 -7.25
CA LYS A 402 -13.95 -14.91 -6.62
C LYS A 402 -14.00 -16.20 -7.45
N THR A 403 -13.76 -16.12 -8.75
CA THR A 403 -13.75 -17.27 -9.66
C THR A 403 -12.38 -17.94 -9.81
N ARG A 404 -11.33 -17.40 -9.17
CA ARG A 404 -9.94 -17.82 -9.39
C ARG A 404 -9.44 -18.74 -8.28
N GLU A 405 -8.50 -19.62 -8.62
CA GLU A 405 -7.91 -20.56 -7.66
C GLU A 405 -7.13 -19.88 -6.54
N TRP A 406 -6.57 -18.70 -6.81
CA TRP A 406 -5.86 -17.90 -5.81
C TRP A 406 -6.78 -17.10 -4.88
N PHE A 407 -8.11 -17.11 -5.12
CA PHE A 407 -9.08 -16.35 -4.32
C PHE A 407 -8.98 -16.55 -2.81
N PRO A 408 -8.79 -17.76 -2.26
CA PRO A 408 -8.72 -17.94 -0.80
C PRO A 408 -7.62 -17.08 -0.15
N TYR A 409 -6.48 -16.92 -0.83
CA TYR A 409 -5.36 -16.10 -0.35
C TYR A 409 -5.68 -14.61 -0.43
N PHE A 410 -6.28 -14.16 -1.53
CA PHE A 410 -6.76 -12.78 -1.68
C PHE A 410 -7.82 -12.43 -0.65
N TYR A 411 -8.80 -13.31 -0.44
CA TYR A 411 -9.86 -13.12 0.55
C TYR A 411 -9.33 -13.10 1.99
N GLN A 412 -8.36 -13.96 2.30
CA GLN A 412 -7.68 -13.96 3.60
C GLN A 412 -6.90 -12.67 3.86
N ALA A 413 -6.28 -12.11 2.81
CA ALA A 413 -5.54 -10.85 2.87
C ALA A 413 -6.42 -9.61 3.12
N LEU A 414 -7.73 -9.68 2.84
CA LEU A 414 -8.66 -8.60 3.14
C LEU A 414 -8.87 -8.47 4.66
N PRO A 415 -8.72 -7.26 5.23
CA PRO A 415 -9.03 -7.02 6.62
C PRO A 415 -10.54 -7.13 6.88
N THR A 416 -10.87 -7.38 8.14
CA THR A 416 -12.27 -7.38 8.60
C THR A 416 -12.61 -6.04 9.21
N TYR A 417 -13.54 -5.32 8.61
CA TYR A 417 -14.10 -4.06 9.12
C TYR A 417 -15.61 -4.14 9.12
N ASN A 418 -16.28 -3.62 10.15
CA ASN A 418 -17.75 -3.69 10.25
C ASN A 418 -18.34 -5.11 10.07
N GLY A 419 -17.59 -6.17 10.43
CA GLY A 419 -17.99 -7.57 10.19
C GLY A 419 -17.87 -8.05 8.74
N MET A 420 -17.31 -7.24 7.83
CA MET A 420 -17.17 -7.52 6.40
C MET A 420 -15.71 -7.71 6.01
N LYS A 421 -15.44 -8.52 4.98
CA LYS A 421 -14.11 -8.68 4.39
C LYS A 421 -13.90 -7.60 3.33
N MET A 422 -13.23 -6.52 3.69
CA MET A 422 -13.12 -5.36 2.81
C MET A 422 -11.83 -4.58 2.99
N LYS A 423 -11.35 -4.01 1.89
CA LYS A 423 -10.28 -3.01 1.91
C LYS A 423 -10.88 -1.63 2.18
N SER A 424 -10.27 -0.91 3.12
CA SER A 424 -10.55 0.51 3.36
C SER A 424 -9.56 1.40 2.60
N GLY A 425 -10.00 2.60 2.23
CA GLY A 425 -9.16 3.65 1.65
C GLY A 425 -9.41 4.99 2.34
N SER A 426 -8.33 5.75 2.57
CA SER A 426 -8.42 7.16 2.98
C SER A 426 -7.24 7.94 2.43
N ILE A 427 -7.53 9.12 1.89
CA ILE A 427 -6.62 10.27 1.71
C ILE A 427 -7.43 11.51 2.14
N ARG A 428 -6.88 12.72 2.06
CA ARG A 428 -7.60 13.95 2.44
C ARG A 428 -8.97 14.01 1.74
N ASP A 429 -10.02 14.15 2.55
CA ASP A 429 -11.44 14.23 2.15
C ASP A 429 -11.98 13.09 1.26
N VAL A 430 -11.29 11.94 1.24
CA VAL A 430 -11.68 10.75 0.48
C VAL A 430 -11.80 9.55 1.40
N LYS A 431 -12.88 8.78 1.26
CA LYS A 431 -13.09 7.52 1.96
C LYS A 431 -13.62 6.45 1.02
N GLY A 432 -13.09 5.24 1.13
CA GLY A 432 -13.54 4.10 0.35
C GLY A 432 -13.65 2.82 1.16
N PHE A 433 -14.60 1.97 0.79
CA PHE A 433 -14.71 0.58 1.22
C PHE A 433 -15.04 -0.29 0.02
N CYS A 434 -14.32 -1.40 -0.14
CA CYS A 434 -14.49 -2.29 -1.28
C CYS A 434 -14.25 -3.74 -0.83
N GLY A 435 -15.18 -4.65 -1.08
CA GLY A 435 -15.05 -6.03 -0.61
C GLY A 435 -16.29 -6.89 -0.73
N TYR A 436 -16.37 -7.87 0.18
CA TYR A 436 -17.38 -8.92 0.21
C TYR A 436 -18.16 -8.89 1.53
N GLN A 437 -19.43 -9.22 1.44
CA GLN A 437 -20.31 -9.38 2.58
C GLN A 437 -21.16 -10.64 2.45
N ARG A 438 -21.28 -11.41 3.53
CA ARG A 438 -22.21 -12.55 3.60
C ARG A 438 -23.27 -12.24 4.67
N SER A 439 -24.53 -12.17 4.25
CA SER A 439 -25.66 -11.91 5.15
C SER A 439 -26.02 -13.15 5.96
N THR A 440 -26.78 -12.91 7.02
CA THR A 440 -27.32 -13.92 7.94
C THR A 440 -28.24 -14.94 7.27
N ASP A 441 -28.95 -14.55 6.21
CA ASP A 441 -29.78 -15.42 5.38
C ASP A 441 -28.99 -16.21 4.32
N GLY A 442 -27.66 -16.03 4.28
CA GLY A 442 -26.74 -16.79 3.42
C GLY A 442 -26.47 -16.17 2.06
N ASN A 443 -27.08 -15.03 1.71
CA ASN A 443 -26.71 -14.30 0.49
C ASN A 443 -25.29 -13.74 0.58
N GLU A 444 -24.60 -13.70 -0.55
CA GLU A 444 -23.28 -13.11 -0.66
C GLU A 444 -23.34 -11.90 -1.59
N TYR A 445 -22.69 -10.82 -1.19
CA TYR A 445 -22.65 -9.55 -1.91
C TYR A 445 -21.22 -9.14 -2.18
N ILE A 446 -21.00 -8.50 -3.33
CA ILE A 446 -19.76 -7.81 -3.69
C ILE A 446 -20.10 -6.34 -3.81
N PHE A 447 -19.29 -5.47 -3.22
CA PHE A 447 -19.57 -4.04 -3.22
C PHE A 447 -18.32 -3.18 -3.33
N SER A 448 -18.51 -1.96 -3.85
CA SER A 448 -17.60 -0.85 -3.68
C SER A 448 -18.37 0.43 -3.37
N PHE A 449 -17.87 1.18 -2.38
CA PHE A 449 -18.45 2.40 -1.86
C PHE A 449 -17.35 3.47 -1.74
N LEU A 450 -17.39 4.49 -2.60
CA LEU A 450 -16.47 5.62 -2.60
C LEU A 450 -17.20 6.92 -2.25
N VAL A 451 -16.53 7.76 -1.47
CA VAL A 451 -16.99 9.11 -1.10
C VAL A 451 -15.80 10.04 -1.27
N ASN A 452 -15.97 11.12 -2.02
CA ASN A 452 -14.95 12.13 -2.28
C ASN A 452 -15.48 13.50 -1.88
N ASN A 453 -14.61 14.35 -1.33
CA ASN A 453 -14.92 15.72 -0.92
C ASN A 453 -15.97 15.81 0.21
N TYR A 454 -15.98 14.85 1.14
CA TYR A 454 -16.81 14.97 2.34
C TYR A 454 -16.25 16.03 3.29
N ASN A 455 -17.11 16.71 4.04
CA ASN A 455 -16.68 17.67 5.06
C ASN A 455 -16.67 17.05 6.47
N GLY A 456 -15.97 17.70 7.40
CA GLY A 456 -15.94 17.32 8.81
C GLY A 456 -15.12 16.07 9.10
N ARG A 457 -15.34 15.45 10.27
CA ARG A 457 -14.50 14.33 10.75
C ARG A 457 -14.74 13.05 9.95
N SER A 458 -13.66 12.41 9.51
CA SER A 458 -13.68 11.14 8.78
C SER A 458 -14.38 10.00 9.54
N SER A 459 -14.25 9.97 10.87
CA SER A 459 -14.92 8.95 11.69
C SER A 459 -16.46 9.02 11.60
N MET A 460 -17.02 10.22 11.42
CA MET A 460 -18.48 10.39 11.29
C MET A 460 -18.99 9.89 9.94
N VAL A 461 -18.30 10.19 8.83
CA VAL A 461 -18.69 9.67 7.51
C VAL A 461 -18.53 8.14 7.46
N VAL A 462 -17.49 7.58 8.08
CA VAL A 462 -17.31 6.13 8.20
C VAL A 462 -18.49 5.47 8.90
N ASN A 463 -18.93 6.01 10.04
CA ASN A 463 -20.09 5.46 10.76
C ASN A 463 -21.37 5.52 9.92
N LYS A 464 -21.54 6.57 9.11
CA LYS A 464 -22.69 6.71 8.20
C LYS A 464 -22.61 5.73 7.03
N MET A 465 -21.43 5.53 6.44
CA MET A 465 -21.21 4.49 5.42
C MET A 465 -21.48 3.09 5.98
N TYR A 466 -21.06 2.80 7.22
CA TYR A 466 -21.36 1.53 7.88
C TYR A 466 -22.86 1.32 8.05
N LYS A 467 -23.63 2.33 8.45
CA LYS A 467 -25.10 2.22 8.53
C LYS A 467 -25.75 1.86 7.19
N VAL A 468 -25.21 2.36 6.07
CA VAL A 468 -25.67 1.98 4.72
C VAL A 468 -25.31 0.53 4.43
N LEU A 469 -24.06 0.13 4.69
CA LEU A 469 -23.58 -1.23 4.44
C LEU A 469 -24.23 -2.27 5.36
N ASP A 470 -24.65 -1.90 6.57
CA ASP A 470 -25.32 -2.79 7.53
C ASP A 470 -26.65 -3.35 6.99
N VAL A 471 -27.23 -2.73 5.97
CA VAL A 471 -28.39 -3.25 5.25
C VAL A 471 -28.09 -4.60 4.58
N LEU A 472 -26.82 -4.91 4.28
CA LEU A 472 -26.35 -6.16 3.67
C LEU A 472 -26.08 -7.30 4.69
N LYS A 473 -26.38 -7.11 5.98
CA LYS A 473 -26.13 -8.10 7.04
C LYS A 473 -27.28 -9.07 7.24
#